data_AF-A0A9X0R0T0-F1
#
_entry.id   AF-A0A9X0R0T0-F1
#
_cell.length_a   1.000
_cell.length_b   1.000
_cell.length_c   1.000
_cell.angle_alpha   90.00
_cell.angle_beta   90.00
_cell.angle_gamma   90.00
#
_symmetry.space_group_name_H-M   'P 1'
#
loop_
_entity.id
_entity.type
_entity.pdbx_description
1 polymer ?
#
loop_
_entity_poly.entity_id
_entity_poly.type
_entity_poly.pdbx_seq_one_letter_code
_entity_poly.pdbx_strand_id
1 'polypeptide(L)'
;MSLGPASRRGLLAALVASPALAEADLSLRALVGGTLVSLGAHPAVSVLLRNVARGRQQQVYEGLRMPGPPLALVEDHWLVGWGRDGRRGLFMAFEMNQEQLVLFLLDDGKPVYLSPRSSQWPAPLAESFGEFSRGLAPS
;
A
#
# COMPACT_ATOMS: atom_id res chain seq x y z
N MET A 1 3.32 24.80 -61.45
CA MET A 1 4.35 24.08 -60.67
C MET A 1 3.72 23.64 -59.36
N SER A 2 3.57 22.32 -59.17
CA SER A 2 2.98 21.70 -57.98
C SER A 2 3.91 21.78 -56.77
N LEU A 3 3.37 22.15 -55.60
CA LEU A 3 3.97 21.84 -54.30
C LEU A 3 3.22 20.61 -53.75
N GLY A 4 3.93 19.48 -53.67
CA GLY A 4 3.40 18.20 -53.18
C GLY A 4 3.23 18.16 -51.65
N PRO A 5 2.43 17.21 -51.13
CA PRO A 5 1.95 17.23 -49.74
C PRO A 5 2.88 16.50 -48.76
N ALA A 6 2.74 16.91 -47.50
CA ALA A 6 2.84 16.12 -46.27
C ALA A 6 4.18 15.52 -45.83
N SER A 7 4.60 15.93 -44.62
CA SER A 7 5.10 14.98 -43.63
C SER A 7 4.66 15.40 -42.24
N ARG A 8 3.39 15.07 -41.94
CA ARG A 8 2.95 14.85 -40.56
C ARG A 8 3.67 13.59 -40.07
N ARG A 9 4.84 13.77 -39.44
CA ARG A 9 5.50 12.71 -38.68
C ARG A 9 4.63 12.41 -37.46
N GLY A 10 3.79 11.39 -37.60
CA GLY A 10 2.99 10.85 -36.52
C GLY A 10 3.89 10.31 -35.42
N LEU A 11 3.75 10.87 -34.22
CA LEU A 11 4.25 10.31 -32.99
C LEU A 11 3.33 9.15 -32.60
N LEU A 12 3.59 7.96 -33.13
CA LEU A 12 3.07 6.72 -32.54
C LEU A 12 4.02 6.37 -31.39
N ALA A 13 3.75 6.94 -30.22
CA ALA A 13 4.36 6.49 -28.97
C ALA A 13 3.72 5.13 -28.62
N ALA A 14 4.38 4.05 -29.04
CA ALA A 14 4.01 2.71 -28.61
C ALA A 14 4.23 2.62 -27.09
N LEU A 15 3.14 2.37 -26.34
CA LEU A 15 3.16 1.92 -24.95
C LEU A 15 3.87 0.56 -24.87
N VAL A 16 5.20 0.56 -24.85
CA VAL A 16 5.95 -0.61 -24.42
C VAL A 16 5.95 -0.57 -22.90
N ALA A 17 5.22 -1.49 -22.27
CA ALA A 17 5.30 -1.68 -20.83
C ALA A 17 6.77 -1.90 -20.44
N SER A 18 7.30 -1.05 -19.57
CA SER A 18 8.68 -1.18 -19.11
C SER A 18 8.86 -2.50 -18.35
N PRO A 19 9.83 -3.35 -18.71
CA PRO A 19 10.03 -4.65 -18.04
C PRO A 19 10.27 -4.50 -16.54
N ALA A 20 10.89 -3.39 -16.12
CA ALA A 20 11.09 -3.07 -14.70
C ALA A 20 9.77 -2.87 -13.91
N LEU A 21 8.71 -2.33 -14.55
CA LEU A 21 7.41 -2.17 -13.89
C LEU A 21 6.69 -3.51 -13.75
N ALA A 22 6.79 -4.37 -14.77
CA ALA A 22 6.22 -5.71 -14.73
C ALA A 22 6.92 -6.59 -13.67
N GLU A 23 8.25 -6.48 -13.55
CA GLU A 23 9.01 -7.21 -12.53
C GLU A 23 8.68 -6.75 -11.11
N ALA A 24 8.50 -5.44 -10.90
CA ALA A 24 8.11 -4.88 -9.61
C ALA A 24 6.69 -5.32 -9.18
N ASP A 25 5.74 -5.38 -10.11
CA ASP A 25 4.38 -5.89 -9.84
C ASP A 25 4.42 -7.38 -9.48
N LEU A 26 5.15 -8.20 -10.24
CA LEU A 26 5.32 -9.62 -9.93
C LEU A 26 6.00 -9.85 -8.58
N SER A 27 7.02 -9.06 -8.24
CA SER A 27 7.72 -9.16 -6.96
C SER A 27 6.82 -8.78 -5.78
N LEU A 28 5.92 -7.81 -5.95
CA LEU A 28 4.91 -7.46 -4.95
C LEU A 28 3.84 -8.55 -4.82
N ARG A 29 3.34 -9.09 -5.94
CA ARG A 29 2.38 -10.21 -5.92
C ARG A 29 2.94 -11.46 -5.25
N ALA A 30 4.25 -11.72 -5.39
CA ALA A 30 4.92 -12.82 -4.71
C ALA A 30 4.90 -12.71 -3.17
N LEU A 31 4.55 -11.53 -2.61
CA LEU A 31 4.40 -11.33 -1.17
C LEU A 31 3.04 -11.77 -0.63
N VAL A 32 2.06 -12.10 -1.48
CA VAL A 32 0.76 -12.63 -1.04
C VAL A 32 0.96 -13.90 -0.21
N GLY A 33 0.28 -14.01 0.92
CA GLY A 33 0.50 -15.07 1.91
C GLY A 33 1.75 -14.87 2.78
N GLY A 34 2.52 -13.81 2.55
CA GLY A 34 3.67 -13.40 3.35
C GLY A 34 3.29 -12.61 4.61
N THR A 35 4.27 -11.87 5.15
CA THR A 35 4.13 -11.14 6.42
C THR A 35 4.14 -9.63 6.23
N LEU A 36 3.64 -8.88 7.21
CA LEU A 36 3.72 -7.42 7.19
C LEU A 36 5.18 -6.91 7.13
N VAL A 37 6.11 -7.66 7.74
CA VAL A 37 7.55 -7.39 7.66
C VAL A 37 8.06 -7.50 6.22
N SER A 38 7.69 -8.54 5.47
CA SER A 38 8.14 -8.69 4.07
C SER A 38 7.60 -7.59 3.18
N LEU A 39 6.37 -7.12 3.42
CA LEU A 39 5.84 -5.95 2.73
C LEU A 39 6.59 -4.66 3.09
N GLY A 40 6.81 -4.39 4.37
CA GLY A 40 7.54 -3.20 4.82
C GLY A 40 9.00 -3.15 4.36
N ALA A 41 9.60 -4.31 4.09
CA ALA A 41 10.96 -4.45 3.57
C ALA A 41 11.05 -4.32 2.03
N HIS A 42 9.93 -4.45 1.31
CA HIS A 42 9.94 -4.35 -0.15
C HIS A 42 10.42 -2.95 -0.60
N PRO A 43 11.31 -2.83 -1.60
CA PRO A 43 11.88 -1.53 -1.99
C PRO A 43 10.84 -0.45 -2.30
N ALA A 44 9.79 -0.79 -3.06
CA ALA A 44 8.70 0.13 -3.41
C ALA A 44 7.94 0.67 -2.20
N VAL A 45 7.83 -0.13 -1.12
CA VAL A 45 7.07 0.24 0.07
C VAL A 45 7.95 0.89 1.13
N SER A 46 9.18 0.40 1.32
CA SER A 46 10.06 0.83 2.41
C SER A 46 10.37 2.34 2.37
N VAL A 47 10.49 2.92 1.17
CA VAL A 47 10.75 4.35 0.99
C VAL A 47 9.55 5.18 1.43
N LEU A 48 8.36 4.82 0.96
CA LEU A 48 7.10 5.49 1.32
C LEU A 48 6.81 5.34 2.82
N LEU A 49 7.03 4.13 3.35
CA LEU A 49 6.82 3.82 4.76
C LEU A 49 7.69 4.70 5.66
N ARG A 50 8.98 4.88 5.34
CA ARG A 50 9.87 5.77 6.11
C ARG A 50 9.36 7.22 6.14
N ASN A 51 8.81 7.69 5.03
CA ASN A 51 8.27 9.05 4.90
C ASN A 51 6.97 9.22 5.69
N VAL A 52 6.02 8.30 5.53
CA VAL A 52 4.71 8.33 6.20
C VAL A 52 4.85 8.11 7.70
N ALA A 53 5.78 7.24 8.12
CA ALA A 53 6.02 6.94 9.54
C ALA A 53 6.81 8.03 10.28
N ARG A 54 7.16 9.16 9.65
CA ARG A 54 7.99 10.20 10.28
C ARG A 54 7.35 10.68 11.61
N GLY A 55 8.15 10.63 12.68
CA GLY A 55 7.70 10.95 14.04
C GLY A 55 6.99 9.81 14.79
N ARG A 56 6.73 8.68 14.13
CA ARG A 56 6.09 7.46 14.68
C ARG A 56 6.80 6.17 14.25
N GLN A 57 8.06 6.28 13.86
CA GLN A 57 8.82 5.18 13.26
C GLN A 57 8.87 3.97 14.19
N GLN A 58 9.16 4.19 15.47
CA GLN A 58 9.22 3.11 16.46
C GLN A 58 7.91 2.32 16.52
N GLN A 59 6.78 3.01 16.68
CA GLN A 59 5.46 2.37 16.79
C GLN A 59 5.10 1.60 15.50
N VAL A 60 5.42 2.16 14.33
CA VAL A 60 5.18 1.50 13.05
C VAL A 60 6.04 0.25 12.92
N TYR A 61 7.35 0.32 13.20
CA TYR A 61 8.24 -0.83 13.09
C TYR A 61 7.91 -1.93 14.13
N GLU A 62 7.46 -1.57 15.33
CA GLU A 62 6.91 -2.52 16.29
C GLU A 62 5.63 -3.17 15.75
N GLY A 63 4.73 -2.39 15.16
CA GLY A 63 3.50 -2.85 14.53
C GLY A 63 3.72 -3.86 13.38
N LEU A 64 4.78 -3.70 12.58
CA LEU A 64 5.13 -4.66 11.52
C LEU A 64 5.37 -6.08 12.04
N ARG A 65 5.77 -6.21 13.31
CA ARG A 65 6.14 -7.48 13.95
C ARG A 65 5.01 -8.08 14.79
N MET A 66 3.90 -7.37 14.94
CA MET A 66 2.75 -7.87 15.70
C MET A 66 2.08 -9.04 14.98
N PRO A 67 1.46 -9.97 15.72
CA PRO A 67 0.75 -11.09 15.11
C PRO A 67 -0.43 -10.60 14.28
N GLY A 68 -0.69 -11.27 13.16
CA GLY A 68 -1.76 -10.93 12.23
C GLY A 68 -1.88 -11.96 11.12
N PRO A 69 -2.89 -11.84 10.24
CA PRO A 69 -3.05 -12.76 9.14
C PRO A 69 -1.95 -12.58 8.08
N PRO A 70 -1.78 -13.58 7.20
CA PRO A 70 -0.96 -13.43 6.01
C PRO A 70 -1.44 -12.26 5.12
N LEU A 71 -0.52 -11.69 4.34
CA LEU A 71 -0.85 -10.64 3.38
C LEU A 71 -1.89 -11.13 2.36
N ALA A 72 -2.90 -10.31 2.11
CA ALA A 72 -3.96 -10.59 1.14
C ALA A 72 -3.89 -9.62 -0.05
N LEU A 73 -4.26 -10.11 -1.23
CA LEU A 73 -4.50 -9.27 -2.40
C LEU A 73 -5.98 -8.93 -2.48
N VAL A 74 -6.30 -7.64 -2.50
CA VAL A 74 -7.66 -7.11 -2.60
C VAL A 74 -7.82 -6.40 -3.93
N GLU A 75 -8.90 -6.71 -4.65
CA GLU A 75 -9.21 -6.18 -5.99
C GLU A 75 -8.04 -6.28 -7.00
N ASP A 76 -7.18 -7.30 -6.87
CA ASP A 76 -6.02 -7.54 -7.73
C ASP A 76 -4.90 -6.48 -7.73
N HIS A 77 -5.04 -5.42 -6.94
CA HIS A 77 -4.09 -4.29 -6.94
C HIS A 77 -3.75 -3.71 -5.57
N TRP A 78 -4.42 -4.14 -4.49
CA TRP A 78 -4.06 -3.77 -3.11
C TRP A 78 -3.44 -4.93 -2.37
N LEU A 79 -2.20 -4.78 -1.92
CA LEU A 79 -1.59 -5.71 -0.98
C LEU A 79 -1.84 -5.22 0.44
N VAL A 80 -2.61 -6.00 1.21
CA VAL A 80 -3.17 -5.59 2.52
C VAL A 80 -2.68 -6.52 3.62
N GLY A 81 -2.33 -5.95 4.76
CA GLY A 81 -2.05 -6.70 5.97
C GLY A 81 -2.12 -5.87 7.23
N TRP A 82 -2.19 -6.54 8.36
CA TRP A 82 -2.18 -5.90 9.66
C TRP A 82 -1.55 -6.78 10.71
N GLY A 83 -1.04 -6.15 11.77
CA GLY A 83 -0.61 -6.81 12.99
C GLY A 83 -1.29 -6.12 14.18
N ARG A 84 -1.71 -6.88 15.18
CA ARG A 84 -2.38 -6.33 16.36
C ARG A 84 -2.07 -7.12 17.62
N ASP A 85 -1.86 -6.40 18.72
CA ASP A 85 -1.73 -6.95 20.07
C ASP A 85 -2.57 -6.09 21.03
N GLY A 86 -3.73 -6.61 21.40
CA GLY A 86 -4.71 -5.92 22.25
C GLY A 86 -5.12 -4.55 21.71
N ARG A 87 -4.63 -3.50 22.39
CA ARG A 87 -4.88 -2.08 22.09
C ARG A 87 -3.80 -1.43 21.20
N ARG A 88 -2.84 -2.20 20.71
CA ARG A 88 -1.79 -1.72 19.80
C ARG A 88 -1.92 -2.44 18.47
N GLY A 89 -1.66 -1.76 17.36
CA GLY A 89 -1.76 -2.40 16.05
C GLY A 89 -1.35 -1.51 14.90
N LEU A 90 -1.10 -2.13 13.76
CA LEU A 90 -0.77 -1.48 12.51
C LEU A 90 -1.59 -2.12 11.41
N PHE A 91 -2.31 -1.30 10.66
CA PHE A 91 -2.90 -1.67 9.40
C PHE A 91 -2.13 -1.00 8.28
N MET A 92 -1.77 -1.75 7.24
CA MET A 92 -1.04 -1.26 6.08
C MET A 92 -1.65 -1.84 4.80
N ALA A 93 -1.83 -0.99 3.80
CA ALA A 93 -2.18 -1.42 2.47
C ALA A 93 -1.35 -0.64 1.44
N PHE A 94 -0.88 -1.34 0.41
CA PHE A 94 -0.11 -0.75 -0.67
C PHE A 94 -0.83 -1.00 -2.01
N GLU A 95 -1.13 0.08 -2.73
CA GLU A 95 -1.71 0.03 -4.07
C GLU A 95 -0.61 -0.06 -5.11
N MET A 96 -0.60 -1.11 -5.92
CA MET A 96 0.52 -1.45 -6.79
C MET A 96 0.61 -0.56 -8.04
N ASN A 97 -0.50 0.04 -8.51
CA ASN A 97 -0.51 0.80 -9.76
C ASN A 97 -0.08 2.27 -9.57
N GLN A 98 -0.48 2.89 -8.48
CA GLN A 98 -0.27 4.29 -8.14
C GLN A 98 0.74 4.47 -6.99
N GLU A 99 1.29 3.37 -6.49
CA GLU A 99 2.23 3.32 -5.37
C GLU A 99 1.67 4.06 -4.12
N GLN A 100 0.38 3.88 -3.85
CA GLN A 100 -0.28 4.53 -2.71
C GLN A 100 -0.12 3.68 -1.45
N LEU A 101 0.45 4.28 -0.40
CA LEU A 101 0.52 3.67 0.93
C LEU A 101 -0.61 4.18 1.83
N VAL A 102 -1.44 3.26 2.31
CA VAL A 102 -2.39 3.47 3.41
C VAL A 102 -1.79 2.90 4.68
N LEU A 103 -1.76 3.70 5.74
CA LEU A 103 -1.16 3.36 7.01
C LEU A 103 -2.00 3.91 8.17
N PHE A 104 -2.44 3.01 9.03
CA PHE A 104 -3.17 3.31 10.24
C PHE A 104 -2.47 2.66 11.42
N LEU A 105 -2.21 3.46 12.45
CA LEU A 105 -1.65 2.99 13.71
C LEU A 105 -2.74 3.04 14.79
N LEU A 106 -2.84 1.97 15.56
CA LEU A 106 -3.56 1.96 16.82
C LEU A 106 -2.53 2.06 17.95
N ASP A 107 -2.55 3.15 18.70
CA ASP A 107 -1.63 3.40 19.80
C ASP A 107 -2.42 3.52 21.11
N ASP A 108 -2.33 2.48 21.95
CA ASP A 108 -3.11 2.35 23.19
C ASP A 108 -4.61 2.62 22.98
N GLY A 109 -5.21 2.00 21.96
CA GLY A 109 -6.62 2.12 21.61
C GLY A 109 -6.97 3.43 20.92
N LYS A 110 -6.01 4.35 20.73
CA LYS A 110 -6.24 5.61 20.04
C LYS A 110 -5.95 5.44 18.54
N PRO A 111 -6.91 5.80 17.67
CA PRO A 111 -6.69 5.76 16.22
C PRO A 111 -5.72 6.86 15.81
N VAL A 112 -4.70 6.50 15.04
CA VAL A 112 -3.71 7.42 14.48
C VAL A 112 -3.59 7.18 12.97
N TYR A 113 -4.20 8.08 12.21
CA TYR A 113 -4.19 8.09 10.76
C TYR A 113 -2.87 8.67 10.23
N LEU A 114 -2.03 7.83 9.62
CA LEU A 114 -0.72 8.27 9.12
C LEU A 114 -0.76 8.58 7.62
N SER A 115 -1.45 7.75 6.83
CA SER A 115 -1.70 8.00 5.40
C SER A 115 -2.95 7.26 4.90
N PRO A 116 -3.79 7.89 4.07
CA PRO A 116 -3.87 9.34 3.91
C PRO A 116 -4.27 10.01 5.24
N ARG A 117 -3.92 11.29 5.42
CA ARG A 117 -4.41 12.08 6.56
C ARG A 117 -5.81 12.66 6.33
N SER A 118 -6.42 12.37 5.19
CA SER A 118 -7.76 12.80 4.79
C SER A 118 -8.81 11.71 5.05
N SER A 119 -10.09 12.09 4.95
CA SER A 119 -11.24 11.23 5.21
C SER A 119 -11.59 10.26 4.08
N GLN A 120 -10.98 10.37 2.91
CA GLN A 120 -11.27 9.46 1.79
C GLN A 120 -10.43 8.19 1.92
N TRP A 121 -10.94 7.25 2.71
CA TRP A 121 -10.43 5.90 2.76
C TRP A 121 -10.79 5.16 1.47
N PRO A 122 -9.88 4.37 0.87
CA PRO A 122 -10.23 3.55 -0.27
C PRO A 122 -11.30 2.54 0.13
N ALA A 123 -12.45 2.57 -0.57
CA ALA A 123 -13.57 1.64 -0.37
C ALA A 123 -13.16 0.15 -0.38
N PRO A 124 -12.23 -0.30 -1.24
CA PRO A 124 -11.79 -1.70 -1.25
C PRO A 124 -11.21 -2.19 0.08
N LEU A 125 -10.69 -1.28 0.90
CA LEU A 125 -10.04 -1.61 2.17
C LEU A 125 -11.02 -1.70 3.35
N ALA A 126 -12.31 -1.41 3.15
CA ALA A 126 -13.29 -1.32 4.23
C ALA A 126 -13.45 -2.63 5.00
N GLU A 127 -13.50 -3.77 4.30
CA GLU A 127 -13.63 -5.08 4.92
C GLU A 127 -12.39 -5.42 5.76
N SER A 128 -11.19 -5.39 5.17
CA SER A 128 -9.93 -5.66 5.86
C SER A 128 -9.70 -4.71 7.04
N PHE A 129 -10.06 -3.43 6.90
CA PHE A 129 -9.98 -2.48 8.01
C PHE A 129 -11.01 -2.78 9.11
N GLY A 130 -12.21 -3.23 8.75
CA GLY A 130 -13.22 -3.72 9.69
C GLY A 130 -12.73 -4.91 10.50
N GLU A 131 -12.01 -5.84 9.86
CA GLU A 131 -11.38 -6.98 10.55
C GLU A 131 -10.32 -6.54 11.56
N PHE A 132 -9.41 -5.67 11.12
CA PHE A 132 -8.37 -5.09 11.97
C PHE A 132 -8.95 -4.34 13.17
N SER A 133 -10.02 -3.56 12.96
CA SER A 133 -10.65 -2.73 13.98
C SER A 133 -11.69 -3.45 14.84
N ARG A 134 -11.97 -4.72 14.56
CA ARG A 134 -12.95 -5.54 15.30
C ARG A 134 -12.64 -5.53 16.80
N GLY A 135 -13.62 -5.18 17.62
CA GLY A 135 -13.45 -5.10 19.09
C GLY A 135 -12.70 -3.85 19.59
N LEU A 136 -12.49 -2.82 18.76
CA LEU A 136 -12.06 -1.47 19.18
C LEU A 136 -13.23 -0.52 19.44
N ALA A 137 -14.47 -1.02 19.44
CA ALA A 137 -15.66 -0.21 19.64
C ALA A 137 -15.53 0.66 20.91
N PRO A 138 -15.97 1.94 20.86
CA PRO A 138 -16.03 2.76 22.05
C PRO A 138 -17.01 2.11 23.03
N SER A 139 -16.52 1.76 24.22
CA SER A 139 -17.37 1.58 25.40
C SER A 139 -18.06 2.89 25.75
#